data_AF-A0A800EYL1-F1
#
_entry.id   AF-A0A800EYL1-F1
#
_cell.length_a   1.000
_cell.length_b   1.000
_cell.length_c   1.000
_cell.angle_alpha   90.00
_cell.angle_beta   90.00
_cell.angle_gamma   90.00
#
_symmetry.space_group_name_H-M   'P 1'
#
loop_
_entity.id
_entity.type
_entity.pdbx_description
1 polymer ?
#
loop_
_entity_poly.entity_id
_entity_poly.type
_entity_poly.pdbx_seq_one_letter_code
_entity_poly.pdbx_strand_id
1 'polypeptide(L)'
;MRPMDAARAPSESGGWQTIGHSAARLYLQRSHEAGRIAHAYLITGPDQVGKRTLALDLARLVNCRPTPDMFGDDLRPPCGRCGPCDRISRDVHADIKVIDPHTPIRGVSTGTRESTEKEDAARTLISINHIREMEHDVHLNPFEGGRRVIIFDGADRMSPDGAGWNALLKTLEEPPEQ
;
A
#
# COMPACT_ATOMS: atom_id res chain seq x y z
N MET A 1 20.20 25.23 -14.66
CA MET A 1 19.16 25.81 -13.78
C MET A 1 17.88 25.93 -14.60
N ARG A 2 16.99 24.93 -14.54
CA ARG A 2 15.65 25.01 -15.14
C ARG A 2 14.73 25.75 -14.17
N PRO A 3 13.86 26.66 -14.64
CA PRO A 3 12.99 27.44 -13.77
C PRO A 3 12.03 26.51 -13.03
N MET A 4 11.85 26.79 -11.74
CA MET A 4 10.78 26.20 -10.93
C MET A 4 9.46 26.82 -11.41
N ASP A 5 8.83 26.17 -12.39
CA ASP A 5 7.55 26.61 -12.92
C ASP A 5 6.48 26.59 -11.83
N ALA A 6 5.73 27.68 -11.80
CA ALA A 6 4.74 28.04 -10.81
C ALA A 6 3.77 26.88 -10.51
N ALA A 7 3.62 26.61 -9.21
CA ALA A 7 2.66 25.66 -8.66
C ALA A 7 1.23 26.02 -9.09
N ARG A 8 0.78 25.42 -10.20
CA ARG A 8 -0.63 25.42 -10.61
C ARG A 8 -1.43 24.70 -9.53
N ALA A 9 -2.48 25.35 -9.03
CA ALA A 9 -3.36 24.83 -7.99
C ALA A 9 -3.81 23.40 -8.33
N PRO A 10 -3.84 22.47 -7.35
CA PRO A 10 -4.24 21.10 -7.59
C PRO A 10 -5.69 21.07 -8.10
N SER A 11 -5.93 20.46 -9.25
CA SER A 11 -7.27 20.07 -9.64
C SER A 11 -7.84 19.17 -8.54
N GLU A 12 -9.09 19.41 -8.14
CA GLU A 12 -9.74 18.74 -6.99
C GLU A 12 -9.80 17.20 -7.13
N SER A 13 -9.56 16.70 -8.35
CA SER A 13 -9.39 15.30 -8.70
C SER A 13 -8.09 15.04 -9.49
N GLY A 14 -6.94 15.52 -9.01
CA GLY A 14 -5.68 14.79 -9.25
C GLY A 14 -5.93 13.31 -8.92
N GLY A 15 -5.37 12.35 -9.68
CA GLY A 15 -5.84 10.95 -9.86
C GLY A 15 -5.96 10.01 -8.64
N TRP A 16 -6.15 10.57 -7.45
CA TRP A 16 -6.70 9.98 -6.25
C TRP A 16 -8.10 9.40 -6.50
N GLN A 17 -8.31 8.16 -6.07
CA GLN A 17 -9.65 7.58 -5.95
C GLN A 17 -10.31 7.93 -4.62
N THR A 18 -9.51 8.30 -3.61
CA THR A 18 -10.00 8.70 -2.29
C THR A 18 -10.79 9.99 -2.38
N ILE A 19 -12.08 9.91 -2.05
CA ILE A 19 -12.98 11.06 -1.93
C ILE A 19 -12.84 11.64 -0.51
N GLY A 20 -12.72 12.97 -0.41
CA GLY A 20 -12.47 13.64 0.87
C GLY A 20 -11.01 13.53 1.32
N HIS A 21 -10.79 13.48 2.65
CA HIS A 21 -9.47 13.35 3.28
C HIS A 21 -8.40 14.34 2.76
N SER A 22 -8.82 15.58 2.46
CA SER A 22 -8.00 16.59 1.80
C SER A 22 -6.67 16.87 2.51
N ALA A 23 -6.69 16.90 3.85
CA ALA A 23 -5.49 17.09 4.66
C ALA A 23 -4.48 15.93 4.48
N ALA A 24 -4.95 14.68 4.52
CA ALA A 24 -4.10 13.50 4.35
C ALA A 24 -3.54 13.40 2.92
N ARG A 25 -4.38 13.65 1.90
CA ARG A 25 -3.97 13.68 0.49
C ARG A 25 -2.89 14.73 0.26
N LEU A 26 -3.09 15.95 0.76
CA LEU A 26 -2.14 17.04 0.63
C LEU A 26 -0.82 16.76 1.36
N TYR A 27 -0.89 16.15 2.55
CA TYR A 27 0.31 15.76 3.30
C TYR A 27 1.15 14.74 2.53
N LEU A 28 0.53 13.67 2.03
CA LEU A 28 1.22 12.62 1.27
C LEU A 28 1.80 13.17 -0.04
N GLN A 29 1.06 14.02 -0.74
CA GLN A 29 1.52 14.64 -1.98
C GLN A 29 2.75 15.53 -1.74
N ARG A 30 2.72 16.41 -0.72
CA ARG A 30 3.87 17.25 -0.38
C ARG A 30 5.09 16.44 0.05
N SER A 31 4.87 15.36 0.81
CA SER A 31 5.95 14.46 1.23
C SER A 31 6.59 13.75 0.04
N HIS A 32 5.80 13.38 -0.97
CA HIS A 32 6.31 12.82 -2.22
C HIS A 32 7.09 13.83 -3.05
N GLU A 33 6.55 15.03 -3.27
CA GLU A 33 7.22 16.11 -4.00
C GLU A 33 8.54 16.53 -3.33
N ALA A 34 8.61 16.47 -2.00
CA ALA A 34 9.82 16.76 -1.25
C ALA A 34 10.81 15.58 -1.16
N GLY A 35 10.48 14.40 -1.71
CA GLY A 35 11.31 13.18 -1.60
C GLY A 35 11.44 12.62 -0.18
N ARG A 36 10.50 12.93 0.72
CA ARG A 36 10.52 12.58 2.16
C ARG A 36 9.42 11.59 2.55
N ILE A 37 9.07 10.67 1.66
CA ILE A 37 8.10 9.62 1.98
C ILE A 37 8.72 8.65 3.00
N ALA A 38 8.10 8.54 4.18
CA ALA A 38 8.47 7.56 5.18
C ALA A 38 8.30 6.12 4.67
N HIS A 39 9.06 5.19 5.26
CA HIS A 39 9.00 3.76 4.92
C HIS A 39 7.72 3.09 5.45
N ALA A 40 7.06 3.68 6.46
CA ALA A 40 5.84 3.15 7.06
C ALA A 40 4.83 4.25 7.40
N TYR A 41 3.54 3.93 7.24
CA TYR A 41 2.42 4.79 7.60
C TYR A 41 1.34 3.99 8.34
N LEU A 42 0.80 4.57 9.40
CA LEU A 42 -0.39 4.06 10.09
C LEU A 42 -1.58 4.96 9.74
N ILE A 43 -2.57 4.39 9.03
CA ILE A 43 -3.81 5.10 8.67
C ILE A 43 -4.89 4.68 9.66
N THR A 44 -5.33 5.60 10.51
CA THR A 44 -6.37 5.36 11.52
C THR A 44 -7.67 6.06 11.17
N GLY A 45 -8.78 5.56 11.69
CA GLY A 45 -10.10 6.15 11.51
C GLY A 45 -11.22 5.11 11.58
N PRO A 46 -12.49 5.57 11.56
CA PRO A 46 -13.66 4.70 11.60
C PRO A 46 -13.65 3.65 10.50
N ASP A 47 -14.41 2.58 10.69
CA ASP A 47 -14.58 1.56 9.67
C ASP A 47 -15.24 2.12 8.43
N GLN A 48 -14.83 1.58 7.28
CA GLN A 48 -15.39 1.93 5.98
C GLN A 48 -15.20 3.39 5.51
N VAL A 49 -14.38 4.19 6.20
CA VAL A 49 -14.06 5.58 5.83
C VAL A 49 -13.12 5.71 4.59
N GLY A 50 -12.67 4.59 4.02
CA GLY A 50 -11.77 4.58 2.85
C GLY A 50 -10.27 4.46 3.17
N LYS A 51 -9.90 3.93 4.35
CA LYS A 51 -8.49 3.73 4.76
C LYS A 51 -7.68 2.92 3.75
N ARG A 52 -8.24 1.78 3.30
CA ARG A 52 -7.64 0.93 2.25
C ARG A 52 -7.47 1.68 0.94
N THR A 53 -8.47 2.45 0.53
CA THR A 53 -8.42 3.25 -0.71
C THR A 53 -7.29 4.28 -0.64
N LEU A 54 -7.13 4.95 0.50
CA LEU A 54 -6.03 5.90 0.73
C LEU A 54 -4.66 5.21 0.69
N ALA A 55 -4.54 4.01 1.27
CA ALA A 55 -3.31 3.21 1.21
C ALA A 55 -2.96 2.82 -0.25
N LEU A 56 -3.94 2.41 -1.05
CA LEU A 56 -3.76 2.09 -2.46
C LEU A 56 -3.42 3.34 -3.30
N ASP A 57 -3.98 4.50 -2.97
CA ASP A 57 -3.61 5.76 -3.61
C ASP A 57 -2.16 6.17 -3.28
N LEU A 58 -1.70 5.95 -2.05
CA LEU A 58 -0.31 6.14 -1.68
C LEU A 58 0.61 5.19 -2.44
N ALA A 59 0.23 3.91 -2.58
CA ALA A 59 0.97 2.94 -3.37
C ALA A 59 1.08 3.38 -4.85
N ARG A 60 0.01 3.97 -5.39
CA ARG A 60 0.02 4.60 -6.73
C ARG A 60 0.91 5.82 -6.78
N LEU A 61 0.88 6.70 -5.78
CA LEU A 61 1.71 7.89 -5.72
C LEU A 61 3.20 7.55 -5.81
N VAL A 62 3.65 6.54 -5.06
CA VAL A 62 5.09 6.15 -5.01
C VAL A 62 5.55 5.34 -6.23
N ASN A 63 4.66 4.61 -6.89
CA ASN A 63 4.98 3.78 -8.07
C ASN A 63 4.54 4.40 -9.40
N CYS A 64 3.98 5.61 -9.37
CA CYS A 64 3.58 6.31 -10.58
C CYS A 64 4.82 6.61 -11.43
N ARG A 65 4.76 6.24 -12.71
CA ARG A 65 5.76 6.67 -13.69
C ARG A 65 5.28 7.93 -14.41
N PRO A 66 6.19 8.87 -14.74
CA PRO A 66 5.86 10.01 -15.57
C PRO A 66 5.27 9.51 -16.89
N THR A 67 4.04 9.94 -17.17
CA THR A 67 3.40 9.72 -18.46
C THR A 67 3.05 11.08 -19.01
N PRO A 68 3.64 11.49 -20.15
CA PRO A 68 3.26 12.74 -20.79
C PRO A 68 1.80 12.65 -21.21
N ASP A 69 1.05 13.71 -20.95
CA ASP A 69 -0.31 13.85 -21.43
C ASP A 69 -0.31 14.18 -22.94
N MET A 70 -1.51 14.33 -23.50
CA MET A 70 -1.68 14.61 -24.94
C MET A 70 -1.08 15.97 -25.36
N PHE A 71 -0.76 16.84 -24.39
CA PHE A 71 -0.13 18.15 -24.58
C PHE A 71 1.38 18.14 -24.26
N GLY A 72 1.93 17.00 -23.83
CA GLY A 72 3.34 16.81 -23.53
C GLY A 72 3.74 17.14 -22.08
N ASP A 73 2.77 17.38 -21.18
CA ASP A 73 3.02 17.66 -19.76
C ASP A 73 3.03 16.37 -18.94
N ASP A 74 3.95 16.27 -17.96
CA ASP A 74 3.96 15.13 -17.04
C ASP A 74 2.73 15.15 -16.12
N LEU A 75 1.94 14.08 -16.15
CA LEU A 75 0.84 13.92 -15.20
C LEU A 75 1.38 13.86 -13.77
N ARG A 76 0.90 14.76 -12.91
CA ARG A 76 1.27 14.70 -11.48
C ARG A 76 0.77 13.40 -10.84
N PRO A 77 1.63 12.72 -10.06
CA PRO A 77 1.25 11.50 -9.38
C PRO A 77 0.28 11.80 -8.20
N PRO A 78 -0.66 10.90 -7.88
CA PRO A 78 -1.02 9.69 -8.62
C PRO A 78 -1.78 10.06 -9.91
N CYS A 79 -1.32 9.58 -11.08
CA CYS A 79 -1.96 9.94 -12.36
C CYS A 79 -3.20 9.09 -12.69
N GLY A 80 -3.29 7.87 -12.12
CA GLY A 80 -4.40 6.94 -12.34
C GLY A 80 -4.46 6.28 -13.72
N ARG A 81 -3.54 6.60 -14.65
CA ARG A 81 -3.59 6.16 -16.06
C ARG A 81 -2.31 5.48 -16.56
N CYS A 82 -1.19 5.62 -15.84
CA CYS A 82 0.04 4.94 -16.22
C CYS A 82 -0.05 3.42 -15.94
N GLY A 83 0.83 2.64 -16.58
CA GLY A 83 0.85 1.18 -16.45
C GLY A 83 0.83 0.69 -14.99
N PRO A 84 1.72 1.18 -14.12
CA PRO A 84 1.67 0.86 -12.69
C PRO A 84 0.33 1.25 -12.04
N CYS A 85 -0.15 2.48 -12.22
CA CYS A 85 -1.40 2.92 -11.59
C CYS A 85 -2.62 2.08 -12.01
N ASP A 86 -2.72 1.68 -13.27
CA ASP A 86 -3.81 0.82 -13.76
C ASP A 86 -3.73 -0.59 -13.14
N ARG A 87 -2.54 -1.21 -13.10
CA ARG A 87 -2.34 -2.52 -12.46
C ARG A 87 -2.68 -2.50 -10.97
N ILE A 88 -2.31 -1.43 -10.27
CA ILE A 88 -2.61 -1.27 -8.83
C ILE A 88 -4.12 -1.14 -8.61
N SER A 89 -4.80 -0.40 -9.48
CA SER A 89 -6.26 -0.24 -9.40
C SER A 89 -7.02 -1.55 -9.64
N ARG A 90 -6.38 -2.51 -10.31
CA ARG A 90 -6.89 -3.86 -10.57
C ARG A 90 -6.37 -4.92 -9.60
N ASP A 91 -5.56 -4.54 -8.62
CA ASP A 91 -4.97 -5.45 -7.62
C ASP A 91 -4.08 -6.55 -8.23
N VAL A 92 -3.36 -6.24 -9.33
CA VAL A 92 -2.48 -7.19 -10.05
C VAL A 92 -1.02 -6.74 -10.13
N HIS A 93 -0.64 -5.69 -9.41
CA HIS A 93 0.71 -5.14 -9.46
C HIS A 93 1.70 -6.03 -8.68
N ALA A 94 2.80 -6.46 -9.31
CA ALA A 94 3.70 -7.47 -8.75
C ALA A 94 4.38 -7.04 -7.44
N ASP A 95 4.56 -5.73 -7.26
CA ASP A 95 5.24 -5.15 -6.10
C ASP A 95 4.29 -4.58 -5.04
N ILE A 96 2.98 -4.81 -5.17
CA ILE A 96 2.00 -4.38 -4.17
C ILE A 96 1.26 -5.60 -3.64
N LYS A 97 1.30 -5.78 -2.33
CA LYS A 97 0.63 -6.89 -1.65
C LYS A 97 -0.31 -6.36 -0.58
N VAL A 98 -1.58 -6.70 -0.69
CA VAL A 98 -2.56 -6.47 0.36
C VAL A 98 -2.66 -7.73 1.21
N ILE A 99 -2.50 -7.58 2.51
CA ILE A 99 -2.59 -8.66 3.49
C ILE A 99 -3.77 -8.37 4.40
N ASP A 100 -4.72 -9.29 4.39
CA ASP A 100 -5.89 -9.33 5.27
C ASP A 100 -6.03 -10.74 5.88
N PRO A 101 -6.90 -10.95 6.87
CA PRO A 101 -7.11 -12.27 7.49
C PRO A 101 -7.53 -13.40 6.54
N HIS A 102 -8.04 -13.06 5.35
CA HIS A 102 -8.51 -14.01 4.35
C HIS A 102 -7.50 -14.26 3.24
N THR A 103 -6.35 -13.58 3.29
CA THR A 103 -5.27 -13.75 2.32
C THR A 103 -4.70 -15.17 2.44
N PRO A 104 -4.68 -15.97 1.37
CA PRO A 104 -4.16 -17.33 1.44
C PRO A 104 -2.65 -17.31 1.67
N ILE A 105 -2.18 -18.15 2.59
CA ILE A 105 -0.76 -18.28 2.92
C ILE A 105 -0.16 -19.40 2.08
N ARG A 106 1.00 -19.16 1.45
CA ARG A 106 1.71 -20.19 0.67
C ARG A 106 2.10 -21.37 1.55
N GLY A 107 1.71 -22.58 1.14
CA GLY A 107 2.05 -23.82 1.84
C GLY A 107 1.20 -24.14 3.07
N VAL A 108 0.21 -23.29 3.40
CA VAL A 108 -0.81 -23.61 4.40
C VAL A 108 -2.09 -23.96 3.65
N SER A 109 -2.49 -25.23 3.70
CA SER A 109 -3.80 -25.63 3.19
C SER A 109 -4.89 -25.02 4.06
N THR A 110 -5.46 -23.89 3.64
CA THR A 110 -6.80 -23.49 4.06
C THR A 110 -7.76 -24.56 3.58
N GLY A 111 -7.95 -25.58 4.42
CA GLY A 111 -8.71 -26.78 4.16
C GLY A 111 -10.10 -26.45 3.61
N THR A 112 -10.43 -27.12 2.52
CA THR A 112 -11.78 -27.27 2.01
C THR A 112 -12.63 -28.01 3.05
N ARG A 113 -13.74 -27.37 3.46
CA ARG A 113 -15.01 -28.00 3.88
C ARG A 113 -14.96 -28.95 5.07
N GLU A 114 -14.68 -28.44 6.26
CA GLU A 114 -15.31 -28.87 7.52
C GLU A 114 -14.96 -27.80 8.57
N SER A 115 -15.93 -26.98 8.97
CA SER A 115 -15.71 -25.81 9.84
C SER A 115 -15.80 -26.22 11.31
N THR A 116 -14.66 -26.29 11.98
CA THR A 116 -14.61 -26.27 13.45
C THR A 116 -14.64 -24.82 13.93
N GLU A 117 -15.38 -24.48 15.00
CA GLU A 117 -15.53 -23.11 15.54
C GLU A 117 -14.19 -22.38 15.81
N LYS A 118 -13.11 -23.14 16.06
CA LYS A 118 -11.75 -22.61 16.26
C LYS A 118 -11.05 -22.18 14.97
N GLU A 119 -11.38 -22.79 13.83
CA GLU A 119 -10.79 -22.45 12.53
C GLU A 119 -11.37 -21.15 11.98
N ASP A 120 -12.65 -20.89 12.25
CA ASP A 120 -13.31 -19.63 11.86
C ASP A 120 -12.73 -18.43 12.61
N ALA A 121 -12.40 -18.58 13.90
CA ALA A 121 -11.69 -17.54 14.65
C ALA A 121 -10.28 -17.28 14.08
N ALA A 122 -9.57 -18.32 13.65
CA ALA A 122 -8.26 -18.18 12.99
C ALA A 122 -8.35 -17.47 11.63
N ARG A 123 -9.46 -17.62 10.89
CA ARG A 123 -9.73 -16.90 9.63
C ARG A 123 -10.05 -15.41 9.83
N THR A 124 -10.23 -14.96 11.06
CA THR A 124 -10.46 -13.54 11.39
C THR A 124 -9.21 -12.79 11.82
N LEU A 125 -8.07 -13.49 11.95
CA LEU A 125 -6.82 -12.91 12.43
C LEU A 125 -5.70 -12.96 11.37
N ILE A 126 -4.86 -11.92 11.37
CA ILE A 126 -3.61 -11.92 10.63
C ILE A 126 -2.56 -12.68 11.46
N SER A 127 -2.32 -13.94 11.10
CA SER A 127 -1.30 -14.79 11.75
C SER A 127 0.14 -14.37 11.46
N ILE A 128 1.08 -14.82 12.29
CA ILE A 128 2.54 -14.68 12.07
C ILE A 128 3.00 -15.21 10.71
N ASN A 129 2.32 -16.22 10.15
CA ASN A 129 2.71 -16.78 8.85
C ASN A 129 2.52 -15.78 7.71
N HIS A 130 1.50 -14.90 7.78
CA HIS A 130 1.36 -13.79 6.83
C HIS A 130 2.57 -12.85 6.89
N ILE A 131 3.06 -12.58 8.11
CA ILE A 131 4.21 -11.69 8.32
C ILE A 131 5.48 -12.31 7.77
N ARG A 132 5.72 -13.60 7.99
CA ARG A 132 6.89 -14.30 7.45
C ARG A 132 6.90 -14.36 5.92
N GLU A 133 5.73 -14.56 5.30
CA GLU A 133 5.61 -14.51 3.85
C GLU A 133 5.91 -13.10 3.33
N MET A 134 5.43 -12.08 4.04
CA MET A 134 5.74 -10.68 3.75
C MET A 134 7.23 -10.38 3.86
N GLU A 135 7.90 -10.81 4.95
CA GLU A 135 9.34 -10.59 5.14
C GLU A 135 10.14 -11.15 3.97
N HIS A 136 9.78 -12.35 3.48
CA HIS A 136 10.41 -12.91 2.30
C HIS A 136 10.25 -12.01 1.07
N ASP A 137 9.03 -11.54 0.81
CA ASP A 137 8.73 -10.70 -0.34
C ASP A 137 9.41 -9.32 -0.26
N VAL A 138 9.50 -8.72 0.93
CA VAL A 138 10.13 -7.41 1.17
C VAL A 138 11.61 -7.38 0.77
N HIS A 139 12.33 -8.47 1.01
CA HIS A 139 13.75 -8.57 0.68
C HIS A 139 14.01 -8.80 -0.81
N LEU A 140 12.97 -9.07 -1.60
CA LEU A 140 13.10 -9.18 -3.06
C LEU A 140 12.99 -7.80 -3.69
N ASN A 141 13.90 -7.54 -4.64
CA ASN A 141 13.86 -6.32 -5.45
C ASN A 141 12.48 -6.14 -6.12
N PRO A 142 11.98 -4.89 -6.25
CA PRO A 142 10.79 -4.61 -7.03
C PRO A 142 10.96 -5.09 -8.48
N PHE A 143 9.95 -5.76 -9.02
CA PHE A 143 9.98 -6.33 -10.37
C PHE A 143 9.63 -5.28 -11.44
N GLU A 144 8.63 -4.44 -11.17
CA GLU A 144 8.11 -3.45 -12.12
C GLU A 144 7.91 -2.05 -11.52
N GLY A 145 7.77 -1.93 -10.21
CA GLY A 145 7.64 -0.69 -9.47
C GLY A 145 8.99 -0.04 -9.13
N GLY A 146 8.92 1.21 -8.66
CA GLY A 146 10.07 1.85 -8.01
C GLY A 146 10.21 1.44 -6.54
N ARG A 147 9.10 1.02 -5.91
CA ARG A 147 9.06 0.57 -4.51
C ARG A 147 8.12 -0.60 -4.33
N ARG A 148 8.48 -1.53 -3.46
CA ARG A 148 7.56 -2.55 -2.96
C ARG A 148 6.71 -1.96 -1.83
N VAL A 149 5.40 -2.17 -1.88
CA VAL A 149 4.47 -1.66 -0.86
C VAL A 149 3.61 -2.81 -0.34
N ILE A 150 3.63 -3.01 0.97
CA ILE A 150 2.71 -3.93 1.64
C ILE A 150 1.67 -3.13 2.41
N ILE A 151 0.42 -3.52 2.23
CA ILE A 151 -0.73 -2.90 2.88
C ILE A 151 -1.36 -3.95 3.80
N PHE A 152 -1.34 -3.70 5.11
CA PHE A 152 -2.08 -4.49 6.08
C PHE A 152 -3.49 -3.92 6.23
N ASP A 153 -4.49 -4.62 5.73
CA ASP A 153 -5.90 -4.26 5.88
C ASP A 153 -6.46 -4.94 7.15
N GLY A 154 -6.79 -4.13 8.16
CA GLY A 154 -7.16 -4.63 9.49
C GLY A 154 -5.95 -5.03 10.33
N ALA A 155 -4.93 -4.17 10.41
CA ALA A 155 -3.75 -4.42 11.22
C ALA A 155 -4.07 -4.68 12.71
N ASP A 156 -5.15 -4.08 13.23
CA ASP A 156 -5.72 -4.35 14.56
C ASP A 156 -6.13 -5.82 14.78
N ARG A 157 -6.35 -6.57 13.71
CA ARG A 157 -6.70 -8.00 13.73
C ARG A 157 -5.47 -8.92 13.68
N MET A 158 -4.27 -8.41 13.90
CA MET A 158 -3.11 -9.29 14.08
C MET A 158 -3.26 -10.20 15.28
N SER A 159 -2.59 -11.35 15.22
CA SER A 159 -2.69 -12.36 16.26
C SER A 159 -2.40 -11.77 17.66
N PRO A 160 -3.24 -12.08 18.67
CA PRO A 160 -3.16 -11.46 19.99
C PRO A 160 -1.94 -11.92 20.80
N ASP A 161 -1.22 -12.94 20.32
CA ASP A 161 0.06 -13.41 20.87
C ASP A 161 1.21 -12.41 20.64
N GLY A 162 0.98 -11.33 19.88
CA GLY A 162 1.96 -10.28 19.62
C GLY A 162 3.10 -10.70 18.69
N ALA A 163 3.11 -11.96 18.24
CA ALA A 163 4.20 -12.54 17.47
C ALA A 163 4.30 -11.90 16.07
N GLY A 164 3.15 -11.57 15.46
CA GLY A 164 3.11 -10.85 14.19
C GLY A 164 3.68 -9.43 14.29
N TRP A 165 3.30 -8.67 15.33
CA TRP A 165 3.81 -7.32 15.56
C TRP A 165 5.31 -7.30 15.80
N ASN A 166 5.82 -8.21 16.63
CA ASN A 166 7.26 -8.27 16.92
C ASN A 166 8.11 -8.64 15.70
N ALA A 167 7.58 -9.48 14.81
CA ALA A 167 8.24 -9.78 13.54
C ALA A 167 8.29 -8.54 12.63
N LEU A 168 7.16 -7.82 12.52
CA LEU A 168 7.09 -6.56 11.78
C LEU A 168 8.08 -5.49 12.28
N LEU A 169 8.25 -5.37 13.59
CA LEU A 169 9.12 -4.35 14.18
C LEU A 169 10.55 -4.42 13.64
N LYS A 170 11.09 -5.63 13.41
CA LYS A 170 12.43 -5.78 12.83
C LYS A 170 12.53 -5.16 11.43
N THR A 171 11.51 -5.39 10.61
CA THR A 171 11.44 -4.83 9.25
C THR A 171 11.19 -3.32 9.26
N LEU A 172 10.48 -2.81 10.27
CA LEU A 172 10.24 -1.37 10.42
C LEU A 172 11.48 -0.62 10.94
N GLU A 173 12.29 -1.26 11.78
CA GLU A 173 13.53 -0.70 12.33
C GLU A 173 14.64 -0.64 11.26
N GLU A 174 14.74 -1.66 10.41
CA GLU A 174 15.74 -1.76 9.34
C GLU A 174 15.06 -2.10 8.00
N PRO A 175 14.43 -1.11 7.33
CA PRO A 175 13.81 -1.36 6.03
C PRO A 175 14.88 -1.64 4.97
N PRO A 176 14.61 -2.51 3.98
CA PRO A 176 15.54 -2.74 2.88
C PRO A 176 15.72 -1.46 2.04
N GLU A 177 16.90 -1.31 1.44
CA GLU A 177 17.20 -0.21 0.53
C GLU A 177 16.41 -0.38 -0.79
N GLN A 178 15.22 0.22 -0.86
CA GLN A 178 14.35 0.25 -2.06
C GLN A 178 13.84 1.67 -2.36
#